data_AF-A0A5Y1YFZ9-F1
#
_entry.id   AF-A0A5Y1YFZ9-F1
#
_cell.length_a   1.000
_cell.length_b   1.000
_cell.length_c   1.000
_cell.angle_alpha   90.00
_cell.angle_beta   90.00
_cell.angle_gamma   90.00
#
_symmetry.space_group_name_H-M   'P 1'
#
loop_
_entity.id
_entity.type
_entity.pdbx_description
1 polymer ?
#
loop_
_entity_poly.entity_id
_entity_poly.type
_entity_poly.pdbx_seq_one_letter_code
_entity_poly.pdbx_strand_id
1 'polypeptide(L)' 'MKTEYTPEDLASMTAEEFELCREAGHEFRRNLTHTVMVMLAVPESWDMNGEYAGEYGGLFPVQVR' A
#
# COMPACT_ATOMS: atom_id res chain seq x y z
N MET A 1 12.08 -4.73 -9.20
CA MET A 1 11.22 -4.38 -8.05
C MET A 1 10.53 -5.66 -7.58
N LYS A 2 10.35 -5.86 -6.28
CA LYS A 2 9.63 -7.03 -5.77
C LYS A 2 8.13 -6.87 -6.05
N THR A 3 7.41 -7.97 -6.24
CA THR A 3 5.94 -7.97 -6.34
C THR A 3 5.27 -8.33 -5.02
N GLU A 4 6.03 -8.85 -4.06
CA GLU A 4 5.57 -9.22 -2.72
C GLU A 4 6.48 -8.56 -1.68
N TYR A 5 5.88 -8.07 -0.60
CA TYR A 5 6.56 -7.37 0.48
C TYR A 5 6.22 -8.02 1.82
N THR A 6 7.18 -8.05 2.73
CA THR A 6 6.94 -8.42 4.13
C THR A 6 6.78 -7.17 5.00
N PRO A 7 6.26 -7.29 6.24
CA PRO A 7 6.28 -6.20 7.21
C PRO A 7 7.65 -5.58 7.43
N GLU A 8 8.71 -6.39 7.42
CA GLU A 8 10.10 -5.93 7.59
C GLU A 8 10.59 -5.15 6.38
N ASP A 9 10.19 -5.54 5.16
CA ASP A 9 10.45 -4.75 3.96
C ASP A 9 9.84 -3.35 4.13
N LEU A 10 8.56 -3.25 4.52
CA LEU A 10 7.86 -1.97 4.71
C LEU A 10 8.53 -1.06 5.72
N ALA A 11 9.01 -1.61 6.83
CA ALA A 11 9.68 -0.85 7.89
C ALA A 11 11.05 -0.29 7.47
N SER A 12 11.66 -0.85 6.43
CA SER A 12 12.97 -0.44 5.92
C SER A 12 12.90 0.45 4.67
N MET A 13 11.74 0.52 4.03
CA MET A 13 11.54 1.30 2.81
C MET A 13 11.58 2.81 3.06
N THR A 14 12.30 3.49 2.18
CA THR A 14 12.33 4.95 2.05
C THR A 14 11.11 5.47 1.30
N ALA A 15 10.82 6.77 1.45
CA ALA A 15 9.71 7.41 0.71
C ALA A 15 9.85 7.26 -0.82
N GLU A 16 11.07 7.32 -1.35
CA GLU A 16 11.34 7.12 -2.78
C GLU A 16 11.02 5.68 -3.22
N GLU A 17 11.34 4.68 -2.41
CA GLU A 17 11.02 3.28 -2.73
C GLU A 17 9.51 3.02 -2.77
N PHE A 18 8.73 3.65 -1.89
CA PHE A 18 7.26 3.61 -1.98
C PHE A 18 6.76 4.21 -3.30
N GLU A 19 7.32 5.35 -3.70
CA GLU A 19 6.94 6.01 -4.95
C GLU A 19 7.30 5.20 -6.19
N LEU A 20 8.49 4.62 -6.21
CA LEU A 20 8.93 3.72 -7.27
C LEU A 20 7.97 2.53 -7.45
N CYS A 21 7.41 2.00 -6.36
CA CYS A 21 6.41 0.93 -6.44
C CYS A 21 5.09 1.40 -7.07
N ARG A 22 4.67 2.64 -6.78
CA ARG A 22 3.50 3.26 -7.42
C ARG A 22 3.74 3.43 -8.93
N GLU A 23 4.90 3.92 -9.31
CA GLU A 23 5.29 4.16 -10.71
C GLU A 23 5.49 2.87 -11.51
N ALA A 24 5.93 1.79 -10.87
CA ALA A 24 6.09 0.48 -11.49
C ALA A 24 4.77 -0.13 -12.00
N GLY A 25 3.62 0.37 -11.50
CA GLY A 25 2.30 0.09 -12.05
C GLY A 25 1.34 -0.49 -11.03
N HIS A 26 0.10 -0.71 -11.50
CA HIS A 26 -1.03 -1.07 -10.65
C HIS A 26 -0.81 -2.36 -9.84
N GLU A 27 -0.19 -3.40 -10.43
CA GLU A 27 0.08 -4.65 -9.72
C GLU A 27 1.00 -4.44 -8.51
N PHE A 28 2.11 -3.73 -8.70
CA PHE A 28 3.07 -3.41 -7.65
C PHE A 28 2.42 -2.57 -6.55
N ARG A 29 1.68 -1.51 -6.95
CA ARG A 29 0.95 -0.65 -6.01
C ARG A 29 -0.08 -1.44 -5.22
N ARG A 30 -0.89 -2.28 -5.88
CA ARG A 30 -1.93 -3.10 -5.23
C ARG A 30 -1.32 -4.04 -4.21
N ASN A 31 -0.26 -4.75 -4.58
CA ASN A 31 0.37 -5.71 -3.67
C ASN A 31 1.00 -5.01 -2.46
N LEU A 32 1.63 -3.84 -2.67
CA LEU A 32 2.15 -3.01 -1.59
C LEU A 32 1.02 -2.53 -0.64
N THR A 33 -0.10 -2.05 -1.20
CA THR A 33 -1.29 -1.66 -0.43
C THR A 33 -1.85 -2.85 0.37
N HIS A 34 -1.91 -4.04 -0.23
CA HIS A 34 -2.37 -5.26 0.45
C HIS A 34 -1.44 -5.69 1.58
N THR A 35 -0.11 -5.60 1.41
CA THR A 35 0.83 -5.88 2.49
C THR A 35 0.58 -4.96 3.68
N VAL A 36 0.34 -3.66 3.45
CA VAL A 36 -0.01 -2.72 4.53
C VAL A 36 -1.33 -3.11 5.21
N MET A 37 -2.37 -3.39 4.42
CA MET A 37 -3.70 -3.73 4.94
C MET A 37 -3.70 -5.00 5.79
N VAL A 38 -2.93 -6.04 5.43
CA VAL A 38 -2.83 -7.29 6.20
C VAL A 38 -2.28 -7.06 7.62
N MET A 39 -1.51 -6.00 7.85
CA MET A 39 -0.94 -5.69 9.17
C MET A 39 -1.89 -4.93 10.09
N LEU A 40 -3.01 -4.42 9.58
CA LEU A 40 -3.92 -3.57 10.34
C LEU A 40 -5.10 -4.38 10.89
N ALA A 41 -5.33 -4.25 12.20
CA ALA A 41 -6.55 -4.76 12.81
C ALA A 41 -7.70 -3.78 12.55
N VAL A 42 -8.80 -4.29 12.01
CA VAL A 42 -10.01 -3.50 11.74
C VAL A 42 -11.01 -3.72 12.88
N PRO A 43 -11.53 -2.66 13.52
CA PRO A 43 -12.57 -2.78 14.53
C PRO A 43 -13.81 -3.49 13.99
N GLU A 44 -14.55 -4.15 14.87
CA GLU A 44 -15.82 -4.76 14.49
C GLU A 44 -16.77 -3.71 13.89
N SER A 45 -17.46 -4.06 12.81
CA SER A 45 -18.37 -3.19 12.05
C SER A 45 -17.72 -2.01 11.31
N TRP A 46 -16.39 -1.98 11.15
CA TRP A 46 -15.69 -1.02 10.29
C TRP A 46 -15.26 -1.69 8.98
N ASP A 47 -15.25 -0.90 7.91
CA ASP A 47 -14.64 -1.29 6.65
C ASP A 47 -13.20 -0.78 6.58
N MET A 48 -12.34 -1.48 5.83
CA MET A 48 -10.98 -1.05 5.51
C MET A 48 -10.77 -1.15 4.00
N ASN A 49 -10.42 -0.03 3.37
CA ASN A 49 -10.29 0.07 1.92
C ASN A 49 -8.97 0.72 1.52
N GLY A 50 -8.24 0.09 0.61
CA GLY A 50 -7.04 0.65 0.00
C GLY A 50 -7.36 1.51 -1.23
N GLU A 51 -6.53 2.50 -1.51
CA GLU A 51 -6.51 3.21 -2.78
C GLU A 51 -5.68 2.44 -3.83
N TYR A 52 -6.25 2.21 -5.01
CA TYR A 52 -5.61 1.49 -6.10
C TYR A 52 -5.22 2.38 -7.28
N ALA A 53 -5.85 3.55 -7.44
CA ALA A 53 -5.54 4.49 -8.51
C ALA A 53 -5.51 5.94 -8.03
N GLY A 54 -6.65 6.50 -7.65
CA GLY A 54 -6.78 7.92 -7.30
C GLY A 54 -8.15 8.27 -6.72
N GLU A 55 -8.95 7.25 -6.38
CA GLU A 55 -10.28 7.35 -5.80
C GLU A 55 -10.29 8.08 -4.45
N TYR A 56 -9.14 8.17 -3.76
CA TYR A 56 -8.94 8.90 -2.51
C TYR A 56 -8.08 10.15 -2.65
N GLY A 57 -7.70 10.52 -3.88
CA GLY A 57 -6.94 11.72 -4.24
C GLY A 57 -5.55 11.45 -4.82
N GLY A 58 -5.05 10.21 -4.77
CA GLY A 58 -3.78 9.81 -5.38
C GLY A 58 -2.54 10.47 -4.76
N LEU A 59 -2.66 10.99 -3.53
CA LEU A 59 -1.61 11.80 -2.90
C LEU A 59 -0.47 10.96 -2.32
N PHE A 60 -0.75 9.71 -1.96
CA PHE A 60 0.19 8.83 -1.29
C PHE A 60 0.36 7.52 -2.08
N PRO A 61 1.56 6.91 -2.09
CA PRO A 61 1.78 5.60 -2.70
C PRO A 61 0.82 4.53 -2.19
N VAL A 62 0.60 4.52 -0.87
CA VAL A 62 -0.41 3.70 -0.18
C VAL A 62 -1.29 4.61 0.66
N GLN A 63 -2.60 4.47 0.51
CA GLN A 63 -3.58 5.08 1.38
C GLN A 63 -4.63 4.03 1.74
N VAL A 64 -4.92 3.88 3.03
CA VAL A 64 -5.98 3.01 3.55
C VAL A 64 -6.96 3.88 4.33
N ARG A 65 -8.25 3.69 4.09
CA ARG A 65 -9.36 4.35 4.81
C ARG A 65 -10.19 3.33 5.56
#